data_AF-A0A2R5FWM0-F1
#
_entry.id   AF-A0A2R5FWM0-F1
#
_cell.length_a   1.000
_cell.length_b   1.000
_cell.length_c   1.000
_cell.angle_alpha   90.00
_cell.angle_beta   90.00
_cell.angle_gamma   90.00
#
_symmetry.space_group_name_H-M   'P 1'
#
loop_
_entity.id
_entity.type
_entity.pdbx_description
1 polymer ?
#
loop_
_entity_poly.entity_id
_entity_poly.type
_entity_poly.pdbx_seq_one_letter_code
_entity_poly.pdbx_strand_id
1 'polypeptide(L)'
;MWLKFGIAPDGKLVCVEDVGSGKTELLCPYCYGELTAKKGKVKQHHFAHSSATCLPVAKRDFPILPLYDNFNIYLSRKDLAQLKLLWKEYGLINYPIIPGLVTPGLVKAGMFQKNVYLTPPAYEFTSLGKIPVGALEFSLFNEVQEPLLLKKLLKLELAAKHALYKNAPDNSYRLTDLALYRAQLQRILSCTLYFLEIQTNIGTLHKIGVTARSIQQRLTEIEADLLIPYQTVAIQILGTWPHRGNVELYFKHRYHNYNYRIGSLTEYFKFGAADANAALHELQQMKDKILSPVEIDILKDNISLSQVAI
;
A
#
# COMPACT_ATOMS: atom_id res chain seq x y z
N MET A 1 -9.14 -1.85 11.45
CA MET A 1 -7.84 -1.34 10.94
C MET A 1 -6.92 -1.13 12.12
N TRP A 2 -5.62 -1.32 11.97
CA TRP A 2 -4.70 -1.41 13.11
C TRP A 2 -3.71 -0.23 13.17
N LEU A 3 -3.24 0.10 14.38
CA LEU A 3 -2.24 1.15 14.62
C LEU A 3 -0.88 0.70 14.07
N LYS A 4 -0.34 1.43 13.08
CA LYS A 4 0.94 1.07 12.43
C LYS A 4 2.16 1.83 12.95
N PHE A 5 1.96 2.88 13.73
CA PHE A 5 3.04 3.72 14.25
C PHE A 5 2.95 3.88 15.76
N GLY A 6 4.12 3.96 16.40
CA GLY A 6 4.29 4.38 17.79
C GLY A 6 5.21 5.59 17.87
N ILE A 7 5.17 6.31 18.99
CA ILE A 7 6.06 7.43 19.29
C ILE A 7 7.27 6.89 20.06
N ALA A 8 8.48 7.15 19.57
CA ALA A 8 9.73 6.88 20.29
C ALA A 8 10.01 7.92 21.38
N PRO A 9 10.93 7.66 22.34
CA PRO A 9 11.27 8.63 23.38
C PRO A 9 11.72 10.00 22.86
N ASP A 10 12.28 10.07 21.65
CA ASP A 10 12.68 11.32 20.99
C ASP A 10 11.51 12.02 20.24
N GLY A 11 10.29 11.53 20.40
CA GLY A 11 9.07 12.05 19.76
C GLY A 11 8.84 11.57 18.33
N LYS A 12 9.78 10.85 17.71
CA LYS A 12 9.63 10.41 16.32
C LYS A 12 8.61 9.29 16.16
N LEU A 13 7.91 9.30 15.03
CA LEU A 13 7.03 8.21 14.66
C LEU A 13 7.83 7.03 14.08
N VAL A 14 7.68 5.87 14.70
CA VAL A 14 8.33 4.62 14.28
C VAL A 14 7.27 3.65 13.75
N CYS A 15 7.49 3.14 12.54
CA CYS A 15 6.60 2.16 11.91
C CYS A 15 6.79 0.79 12.55
N VAL A 16 5.71 0.02 12.70
CA VAL A 16 5.74 -1.35 13.22
C VAL A 16 6.66 -2.25 12.39
N GLU A 17 6.80 -2.00 11.09
CA GLU A 17 7.69 -2.79 10.23
C GLU A 17 9.16 -2.69 10.66
N ASP A 18 9.56 -1.60 11.32
CA ASP A 18 10.96 -1.32 11.67
C ASP A 18 11.36 -1.80 13.07
N VAL A 19 10.43 -2.40 13.84
CA VAL A 19 10.70 -2.89 15.21
C VAL A 19 10.61 -4.41 15.33
N GLY A 20 11.29 -4.99 16.31
CA GLY A 20 11.10 -6.39 16.69
C GLY A 20 9.68 -6.68 17.18
N SER A 21 9.26 -7.95 17.12
CA SER A 21 8.00 -8.39 17.75
C SER A 21 8.12 -8.38 19.28
N GLY A 22 7.06 -8.04 20.00
CA GLY A 22 7.02 -8.06 21.46
C GLY A 22 6.88 -6.68 22.12
N LYS A 23 7.28 -6.58 23.38
CA LYS A 23 7.23 -5.31 24.14
C LYS A 23 8.15 -4.27 23.50
N THR A 24 7.73 -3.02 23.51
CA THR A 24 8.49 -1.90 22.95
C THR A 24 8.50 -0.74 23.93
N GLU A 25 9.45 0.18 23.77
CA GLU A 25 9.46 1.47 24.47
C GLU A 25 8.58 2.53 23.77
N LEU A 26 7.87 2.13 22.71
CA LEU A 26 7.05 3.04 21.92
C LEU A 26 5.70 3.29 22.60
N LEU A 27 5.22 4.53 22.46
CA LEU A 27 3.97 4.99 23.03
C LEU A 27 2.90 5.20 21.96
N CYS A 28 1.63 5.02 22.35
CA CYS A 28 0.49 5.27 21.49
C CYS A 28 0.42 6.75 21.08
N PRO A 29 0.31 7.08 19.80
CA PRO A 29 0.30 8.47 19.35
C PRO A 29 -0.96 9.26 19.73
N TYR A 30 -1.98 8.59 20.28
CA TYR A 30 -3.22 9.21 20.72
C TYR A 30 -3.34 9.37 22.23
N CYS A 31 -2.83 8.41 23.01
CA CYS A 31 -3.00 8.38 24.47
C CYS A 31 -1.70 8.19 25.25
N TYR A 32 -0.56 8.06 24.56
CA TYR A 32 0.76 7.80 25.14
C TYR A 32 0.86 6.51 25.99
N GLY A 33 -0.11 5.61 25.89
CA GLY A 33 -0.04 4.30 26.52
C GLY A 33 0.99 3.39 25.85
N GLU A 34 1.61 2.50 26.63
CA GLU A 34 2.62 1.55 26.15
C GLU A 34 2.10 0.66 25.00
N LEU A 35 2.98 0.42 24.02
CA LEU A 35 2.69 -0.43 22.87
C LEU A 35 3.49 -1.72 22.87
N THR A 36 2.83 -2.78 22.40
CA THR A 36 3.42 -4.06 22.04
C THR A 36 3.32 -4.25 20.54
N ALA A 37 4.45 -4.50 19.87
CA ALA A 37 4.49 -4.84 18.46
C ALA A 37 3.97 -6.26 18.25
N LYS A 38 2.86 -6.40 17.52
CA LYS A 38 2.27 -7.67 17.11
C LYS A 38 2.62 -7.92 15.66
N LYS A 39 3.62 -8.79 15.45
CA LYS A 39 3.98 -9.30 14.12
C LYS A 39 3.52 -10.75 14.00
N GLY A 40 2.79 -11.06 12.93
CA GLY A 40 2.19 -12.37 12.72
C GLY A 40 2.13 -12.73 11.25
N LYS A 41 1.99 -14.02 10.96
CA LYS A 41 1.99 -14.55 9.58
C LYS A 41 0.67 -14.34 8.84
N VAL A 42 -0.41 -14.04 9.56
CA VAL A 42 -1.79 -13.97 9.01
C VAL A 42 -2.38 -12.58 9.10
N LYS A 43 -2.21 -11.90 10.24
CA LYS A 43 -2.70 -10.54 10.44
C LYS A 43 -1.59 -9.54 10.09
N GLN A 44 -1.98 -8.41 9.49
CA GLN A 44 -1.07 -7.29 9.26
C GLN A 44 -0.35 -6.91 10.55
N HIS A 45 0.94 -6.57 10.43
CA HIS A 45 1.73 -6.09 11.55
C HIS A 45 1.11 -4.81 12.11
N HIS A 46 1.03 -4.73 13.43
CA HIS A 46 0.47 -3.58 14.12
C HIS A 46 0.95 -3.47 15.56
N PHE A 47 0.79 -2.29 16.13
CA PHE A 47 0.89 -2.07 17.56
C PHE A 47 -0.45 -2.34 18.25
N ALA A 48 -0.37 -3.06 19.36
CA ALA A 48 -1.46 -3.21 20.33
C ALA A 48 -1.08 -2.47 21.61
N HIS A 49 -2.06 -1.96 22.35
CA HIS A 49 -1.80 -1.45 23.69
C HIS A 49 -1.37 -2.61 24.59
N SER A 50 -0.39 -2.37 25.46
CA SER A 50 -0.01 -3.34 26.51
C SER A 50 -1.08 -3.44 27.60
N SER A 51 -1.95 -2.43 27.70
CA SER A 51 -3.11 -2.36 28.58
C SER A 51 -4.41 -2.16 27.77
N ALA A 52 -5.40 -1.44 28.31
CA ALA A 52 -6.66 -1.19 27.63
C ALA A 52 -6.47 -0.35 26.35
N THR A 53 -7.10 -0.77 25.25
CA THR A 53 -7.10 -0.03 23.99
C THR A 53 -7.82 1.32 24.16
N CYS A 54 -7.16 2.41 23.80
CA CYS A 54 -7.74 3.74 23.91
C CYS A 54 -8.91 3.97 22.93
N LEU A 55 -9.81 4.90 23.30
CA LEU A 55 -11.01 5.21 22.54
C LEU A 55 -10.74 5.59 21.07
N PRO A 56 -9.72 6.42 20.73
CA PRO A 56 -9.40 6.75 19.35
C PRO A 56 -9.10 5.51 18.49
N VAL A 57 -8.27 4.60 19.00
CA VAL A 57 -7.90 3.36 18.29
C VAL A 57 -9.08 2.39 18.19
N ALA A 58 -9.98 2.37 19.18
CA ALA A 58 -11.11 1.46 19.21
C ALA A 58 -12.29 1.90 18.31
N LYS A 59 -12.53 3.21 18.17
CA LYS A 59 -13.77 3.73 17.57
C LYS A 59 -13.60 4.63 16.35
N ARG A 60 -12.40 5.16 16.06
CA ARG A 60 -12.18 6.06 14.92
C ARG A 60 -11.61 5.32 13.72
N ASP A 61 -11.88 5.86 12.53
CA ASP A 61 -11.20 5.44 11.32
C ASP A 61 -9.78 5.99 11.28
N PHE A 62 -8.80 5.11 11.08
CA PHE A 62 -7.42 5.53 10.93
C PHE A 62 -7.18 6.24 9.59
N PRO A 63 -6.27 7.23 9.54
CA PRO A 63 -5.92 7.93 8.31
C PRO A 63 -4.98 7.06 7.45
N ILE A 64 -5.54 6.14 6.68
CA ILE A 64 -4.75 5.31 5.75
C ILE A 64 -4.58 5.93 4.37
N LEU A 65 -3.48 5.53 3.72
CA LEU A 65 -3.21 5.81 2.31
C LEU A 65 -4.28 5.14 1.42
N PRO A 66 -5.00 5.91 0.58
CA PRO A 66 -5.90 5.35 -0.42
C PRO A 66 -5.21 4.32 -1.33
N LEU A 67 -5.88 3.20 -1.57
CA LEU A 67 -5.44 2.13 -2.47
C LEU A 67 -4.04 1.57 -2.16
N TYR A 68 -3.60 1.59 -0.90
CA TYR A 68 -2.28 1.07 -0.53
C TYR A 68 -2.32 -0.38 -0.07
N ASP A 69 -3.16 -0.70 0.91
CA ASP A 69 -3.27 -2.05 1.50
C ASP A 69 -4.70 -2.62 1.46
N ASN A 70 -5.61 -1.92 0.78
CA ASN A 70 -6.99 -2.35 0.57
C ASN A 70 -7.42 -2.07 -0.88
N PHE A 71 -7.20 -3.05 -1.75
CA PHE A 71 -7.55 -2.99 -3.17
C PHE A 71 -9.01 -3.35 -3.46
N ASN A 72 -9.80 -3.76 -2.47
CA ASN A 72 -11.22 -4.04 -2.65
C ASN A 72 -12.08 -2.76 -2.64
N ILE A 73 -11.47 -1.59 -2.40
CA ILE A 73 -12.12 -0.25 -2.49
C ILE A 73 -13.42 -0.18 -1.66
N TYR A 74 -13.45 -0.87 -0.52
CA TYR A 74 -14.61 -0.94 0.37
C TYR A 74 -15.90 -1.49 -0.28
N LEU A 75 -15.79 -2.24 -1.37
CA LEU A 75 -16.92 -2.95 -1.95
C LEU A 75 -17.45 -4.00 -0.96
N SER A 76 -18.77 -4.19 -0.96
CA SER A 76 -19.38 -5.30 -0.23
C SER A 76 -18.87 -6.64 -0.78
N ARG A 77 -18.92 -7.71 0.04
CA ARG A 77 -18.52 -9.06 -0.43
C ARG A 77 -19.30 -9.47 -1.68
N LYS A 78 -20.58 -9.11 -1.76
CA LYS A 78 -21.45 -9.39 -2.90
C LYS A 78 -21.01 -8.63 -4.15
N ASP A 79 -20.77 -7.33 -4.02
CA ASP A 79 -20.33 -6.49 -5.15
C ASP A 79 -18.95 -6.90 -5.65
N LEU A 80 -18.02 -7.22 -4.75
CA LEU A 80 -16.69 -7.73 -5.13
C LEU A 80 -16.79 -9.07 -5.87
N ALA A 81 -17.65 -9.98 -5.42
CA ALA A 81 -17.87 -11.25 -6.11
C ALA A 81 -18.45 -11.04 -7.53
N GLN A 82 -19.44 -10.14 -7.66
CA GLN A 82 -20.01 -9.78 -8.95
C GLN A 82 -18.96 -9.13 -9.86
N LEU A 83 -18.14 -8.21 -9.35
CA LEU A 83 -17.07 -7.56 -10.11
C LEU A 83 -16.06 -8.58 -10.65
N LYS A 84 -15.66 -9.56 -9.82
CA LYS A 84 -14.75 -10.65 -10.23
C LYS A 84 -15.37 -11.54 -11.31
N LEU A 85 -16.66 -11.86 -11.19
CA LEU A 85 -17.38 -12.63 -12.20
C LEU A 85 -17.43 -11.86 -13.53
N LEU A 86 -17.83 -10.59 -13.50
CA LEU A 86 -17.86 -9.75 -14.70
C LEU A 86 -16.49 -9.59 -15.34
N TRP A 87 -15.43 -9.51 -14.53
CA TRP A 87 -14.07 -9.44 -15.07
C TRP A 87 -13.70 -10.72 -15.82
N LYS A 88 -14.03 -11.88 -15.25
CA LYS A 88 -13.75 -13.18 -15.86
C LYS A 88 -14.51 -13.36 -17.19
N GLU A 89 -15.79 -13.06 -17.21
CA GLU A 89 -16.66 -13.32 -18.37
C GLU A 89 -16.52 -12.27 -19.49
N TYR A 90 -16.23 -11.01 -19.12
CA TYR A 90 -16.24 -9.88 -20.05
C TYR A 90 -14.92 -9.13 -20.10
N GLY A 91 -14.34 -8.83 -18.93
CA GLY A 91 -13.14 -8.00 -18.82
C GLY A 91 -11.88 -8.61 -19.47
N LEU A 92 -11.64 -9.92 -19.26
CA LEU A 92 -10.45 -10.61 -19.80
C LEU A 92 -10.38 -10.61 -21.33
N ILE A 93 -11.53 -10.62 -21.99
CA ILE A 93 -11.65 -10.61 -23.46
C ILE A 93 -11.98 -9.22 -24.01
N ASN A 94 -11.91 -8.17 -23.16
CA ASN A 94 -12.28 -6.79 -23.49
C ASN A 94 -13.67 -6.66 -24.15
N TYR A 95 -14.64 -7.48 -23.71
CA TYR A 95 -15.98 -7.48 -24.27
C TYR A 95 -16.91 -6.55 -23.47
N PRO A 96 -17.80 -5.77 -24.13
CA PRO A 96 -18.73 -4.88 -23.43
C PRO A 96 -19.75 -5.62 -22.55
N ILE A 97 -20.08 -5.06 -21.39
CA ILE A 97 -21.01 -5.67 -20.43
C ILE A 97 -22.41 -5.11 -20.64
N ILE A 98 -23.39 -5.98 -20.88
CA ILE A 98 -24.78 -5.55 -21.05
C ILE A 98 -25.35 -4.90 -19.77
N PRO A 99 -26.18 -3.85 -19.88
CA PRO A 99 -26.66 -3.08 -18.73
C PRO A 99 -27.33 -3.90 -17.61
N GLY A 100 -28.03 -4.99 -17.96
CA GLY A 100 -28.75 -5.83 -16.98
C GLY A 100 -27.84 -6.62 -16.03
N LEU A 101 -26.54 -6.72 -16.31
CA LEU A 101 -25.59 -7.49 -15.49
C LEU A 101 -24.80 -6.64 -14.49
N VAL A 102 -24.84 -5.31 -14.65
CA VAL A 102 -24.11 -4.38 -13.78
C VAL A 102 -25.04 -3.88 -12.67
N THR A 103 -24.63 -4.06 -11.42
CA THR A 103 -25.42 -3.58 -10.29
C THR A 103 -25.30 -2.05 -10.14
N PRO A 104 -26.37 -1.34 -9.73
CA PRO A 104 -26.29 0.10 -9.44
C PRO A 104 -25.22 0.46 -8.40
N GLY A 105 -24.94 -0.44 -7.45
CA GLY A 105 -23.88 -0.27 -6.46
C GLY A 105 -22.50 -0.16 -7.09
N LEU A 106 -22.19 -1.00 -8.09
CA LEU A 106 -20.90 -0.98 -8.79
C LEU A 106 -20.75 0.27 -9.68
N VAL A 107 -21.84 0.73 -10.32
CA VAL A 107 -21.84 2.00 -11.07
C VAL A 107 -21.63 3.18 -10.14
N LYS A 108 -22.38 3.25 -9.02
CA LYS A 108 -22.25 4.32 -8.02
C LYS A 108 -20.85 4.35 -7.38
N ALA A 109 -20.21 3.19 -7.23
CA ALA A 109 -18.84 3.08 -6.75
C ALA A 109 -17.80 3.45 -7.83
N GLY A 110 -18.21 3.73 -9.06
CA GLY A 110 -17.34 4.13 -10.16
C GLY A 110 -16.55 2.98 -10.79
N MET A 111 -16.98 1.72 -10.60
CA MET A 111 -16.30 0.54 -11.16
C MET A 111 -16.50 0.40 -12.66
N PHE A 112 -17.63 0.93 -13.17
CA PHE A 112 -18.01 0.86 -14.58
C PHE A 112 -18.39 2.23 -15.11
N GLN A 113 -18.10 2.45 -16.39
CA GLN A 113 -18.59 3.58 -17.18
C GLN A 113 -19.46 3.07 -18.31
N LYS A 114 -20.54 3.79 -18.62
CA LYS A 114 -21.41 3.46 -19.74
C LYS A 114 -20.81 4.00 -21.03
N ASN A 115 -20.52 3.12 -21.98
CA ASN A 115 -20.16 3.49 -23.34
C ASN A 115 -21.43 3.63 -24.17
N VAL A 116 -21.79 4.89 -24.46
CA VAL A 116 -22.99 5.24 -25.24
C VAL A 116 -22.78 5.16 -26.75
N TYR A 117 -21.55 4.93 -27.21
CA TYR A 117 -21.20 4.81 -28.61
C TYR A 117 -21.33 3.38 -29.14
N LEU A 118 -21.55 2.40 -28.26
CA LEU A 118 -21.88 1.04 -28.64
C LEU A 118 -23.37 0.90 -28.96
N THR A 119 -23.71 0.01 -29.90
CA THR A 119 -25.09 -0.31 -30.26
C THR A 119 -25.34 -1.81 -30.04
N PRO A 120 -26.05 -2.21 -28.96
CA PRO A 120 -26.64 -1.35 -27.93
C PRO A 120 -25.60 -0.79 -26.93
N PRO A 121 -25.91 0.32 -26.22
CA PRO A 121 -25.03 0.86 -25.19
C PRO A 121 -24.71 -0.17 -24.11
N ALA A 122 -23.44 -0.23 -23.71
CA ALA A 122 -22.92 -1.22 -22.77
C ALA A 122 -21.97 -0.58 -21.75
N TYR A 123 -21.53 -1.35 -20.77
CA TYR A 123 -20.60 -0.92 -19.73
C TYR A 123 -19.20 -1.46 -19.96
N GLU A 124 -18.22 -0.66 -19.56
CA GLU A 124 -16.79 -1.01 -19.56
C GLU A 124 -16.20 -0.76 -18.18
N PHE A 125 -15.16 -1.51 -17.84
CA PHE A 125 -14.41 -1.30 -16.60
C PHE A 125 -13.68 0.04 -16.64
N THR A 126 -13.86 0.85 -15.61
CA THR A 126 -12.99 2.02 -15.39
C THR A 126 -11.63 1.57 -14.86
N SER A 127 -10.65 2.47 -14.84
CA SER A 127 -9.36 2.20 -14.19
C SER A 127 -9.56 1.78 -12.72
N LEU A 128 -10.48 2.44 -12.00
CA LEU A 128 -10.82 2.09 -10.63
C LEU A 128 -11.42 0.68 -10.52
N GLY A 129 -12.29 0.29 -11.46
CA GLY A 129 -12.90 -1.04 -11.52
C GLY A 129 -11.92 -2.17 -11.83
N LYS A 130 -10.77 -1.87 -12.46
CA LYS A 130 -9.72 -2.85 -12.75
C LYS A 130 -8.83 -3.15 -11.53
N ILE A 131 -8.77 -2.27 -10.53
CA ILE A 131 -7.89 -2.44 -9.36
C ILE A 131 -8.27 -3.66 -8.49
N PRO A 132 -9.54 -3.87 -8.07
CA PRO A 132 -9.90 -5.00 -7.20
C PRO A 132 -9.63 -6.37 -7.81
N VAL A 133 -9.63 -6.45 -9.14
CA VAL A 133 -9.36 -7.68 -9.90
C VAL A 133 -7.89 -7.78 -10.35
N GLY A 134 -7.05 -6.83 -9.93
CA GLY A 134 -5.61 -6.85 -10.24
C GLY A 134 -5.30 -6.57 -11.71
N ALA A 135 -6.22 -5.96 -12.46
CA ALA A 135 -6.12 -5.84 -13.91
C ALA A 135 -5.56 -4.50 -14.42
N LEU A 136 -5.43 -3.49 -13.56
CA LEU A 136 -4.88 -2.20 -13.96
C LEU A 136 -3.35 -2.27 -14.08
N GLU A 137 -2.81 -1.70 -15.15
CA GLU A 137 -1.36 -1.56 -15.34
C GLU A 137 -0.76 -0.57 -14.32
N PHE A 138 0.53 -0.71 -14.01
CA PHE A 138 1.19 0.09 -12.97
C PHE A 138 1.24 1.60 -13.29
N SER A 139 1.41 1.96 -14.56
CA SER A 139 1.39 3.36 -15.02
C SER A 139 0.05 4.02 -14.69
N LEU A 140 -1.06 3.39 -15.08
CA LEU A 140 -2.42 3.87 -14.81
C LEU A 140 -2.78 3.79 -13.33
N PHE A 141 -2.28 2.79 -12.59
CA PHE A 141 -2.48 2.71 -11.14
C PHE A 141 -1.91 3.94 -10.43
N ASN A 142 -0.71 4.38 -10.81
CA ASN A 142 -0.13 5.61 -10.26
C ASN A 142 -0.98 6.84 -10.61
N GLU A 143 -1.48 6.95 -11.84
CA GLU A 143 -2.36 8.05 -12.27
C GLU A 143 -3.69 8.10 -11.48
N VAL A 144 -4.19 6.94 -11.02
CA VAL A 144 -5.36 6.86 -10.15
C VAL A 144 -5.02 7.16 -8.69
N GLN A 145 -3.93 6.58 -8.15
CA GLN A 145 -3.64 6.62 -6.73
C GLN A 145 -3.09 7.98 -6.29
N GLU A 146 -2.15 8.57 -7.02
CA GLU A 146 -1.44 9.78 -6.59
C GLU A 146 -2.39 10.95 -6.27
N PRO A 147 -3.37 11.30 -7.12
CA PRO A 147 -4.34 12.35 -6.80
C PRO A 147 -5.16 12.04 -5.55
N LEU A 148 -5.46 10.77 -5.27
CA LEU A 148 -6.19 10.35 -4.08
C LEU A 148 -5.35 10.54 -2.81
N LEU A 149 -4.04 10.27 -2.88
CA LEU A 149 -3.11 10.52 -1.77
C LEU A 149 -3.11 12.01 -1.41
N LEU A 150 -2.88 12.88 -2.39
CA LEU A 150 -2.81 14.32 -2.17
C LEU A 150 -4.16 14.92 -1.74
N LYS A 151 -5.28 14.44 -2.32
CA LYS A 151 -6.62 14.86 -1.90
C LYS A 151 -6.91 14.48 -0.45
N LYS A 152 -6.48 13.30 -0.01
CA LYS A 152 -6.65 12.85 1.38
C LYS A 152 -5.78 13.65 2.33
N LEU A 153 -4.54 13.96 1.96
CA LEU A 153 -3.66 14.86 2.71
C LEU A 153 -4.33 16.22 2.92
N LEU A 154 -4.76 16.89 1.84
CA LEU A 154 -5.41 18.19 1.89
C LEU A 154 -6.64 18.18 2.80
N LYS A 155 -7.46 17.11 2.73
CA LYS A 155 -8.63 16.95 3.61
C LYS A 155 -8.22 16.91 5.09
N LEU A 156 -7.15 16.22 5.44
CA LEU A 156 -6.66 16.14 6.83
C LEU A 156 -6.05 17.47 7.29
N GLU A 157 -5.30 18.16 6.43
CA GLU A 157 -4.75 19.48 6.72
C GLU A 157 -5.84 20.52 6.99
N LEU A 158 -6.87 20.57 6.13
CA LEU A 158 -8.01 21.45 6.34
C LEU A 158 -8.78 21.08 7.61
N ALA A 159 -8.95 19.79 7.90
CA ALA A 159 -9.61 19.32 9.11
C ALA A 159 -8.86 19.72 10.38
N ALA A 160 -7.53 19.65 10.37
CA ALA A 160 -6.67 20.07 11.48
C ALA A 160 -6.68 21.60 11.65
N LYS A 161 -6.51 22.36 10.57
CA LYS A 161 -6.58 23.85 10.60
C LYS A 161 -7.91 24.35 11.14
N HIS A 162 -9.02 23.75 10.69
CA HIS A 162 -10.35 24.12 11.15
C HIS A 162 -10.55 23.80 12.65
N ALA A 163 -10.06 22.66 13.13
CA ALA A 163 -10.15 22.30 14.53
C ALA A 163 -9.31 23.21 15.44
N LEU A 164 -8.13 23.60 14.99
CA LEU A 164 -7.29 24.59 15.67
C LEU A 164 -8.00 25.95 15.76
N TYR A 165 -8.54 26.45 14.64
CA TYR A 165 -9.26 27.72 14.59
C TYR A 165 -10.51 27.74 15.48
N LYS A 166 -11.24 26.63 15.56
CA LYS A 166 -12.45 26.48 16.38
C LYS A 166 -12.18 26.06 17.82
N ASN A 167 -10.92 25.85 18.19
CA ASN A 167 -10.50 25.29 19.47
C ASN A 167 -11.28 24.01 19.83
N ALA A 168 -11.44 23.13 18.83
CA ALA A 168 -12.28 21.95 18.93
C ALA A 168 -11.70 20.95 19.95
N PRO A 169 -12.54 20.25 20.73
CA PRO A 169 -12.07 19.30 21.75
C PRO A 169 -11.33 18.09 21.16
N ASP A 170 -11.48 17.81 19.86
CA ASP A 170 -10.79 16.73 19.15
C ASP A 170 -9.56 17.21 18.34
N ASN A 171 -9.08 18.43 18.58
CA ASN A 171 -7.95 19.03 17.86
C ASN A 171 -6.68 18.16 17.93
N SER A 172 -6.32 17.66 19.11
CA SER A 172 -5.16 16.79 19.29
C SER A 172 -5.25 15.53 18.41
N TYR A 173 -6.42 14.89 18.35
CA TYR A 173 -6.62 13.71 17.52
C TYR A 173 -6.49 14.00 16.03
N ARG A 174 -6.94 15.17 15.57
CA ARG A 174 -6.82 15.56 14.16
C ARG A 174 -5.39 15.88 13.76
N LEU A 175 -4.62 16.50 14.66
CA LEU A 175 -3.18 16.71 14.47
C LEU A 175 -2.44 15.37 14.43
N THR A 176 -2.76 14.45 15.35
CA THR A 176 -2.23 13.08 15.30
C THR A 176 -2.60 12.38 13.99
N ASP A 177 -3.86 12.49 13.53
CA ASP A 177 -4.29 11.87 12.28
C ASP A 177 -3.49 12.40 11.07
N LEU A 178 -3.25 13.72 11.03
CA LEU A 178 -2.42 14.34 9.99
C LEU A 178 -0.96 13.87 10.07
N ALA A 179 -0.35 13.83 11.26
CA ALA A 179 1.02 13.39 11.45
C ALA A 179 1.21 11.92 11.03
N LEU A 180 0.29 11.03 11.41
CA LEU A 180 0.30 9.63 11.00
C LEU A 180 0.13 9.46 9.49
N TYR A 181 -0.68 10.31 8.86
CA TYR A 181 -0.83 10.28 7.40
C TYR A 181 0.43 10.75 6.68
N ARG A 182 1.02 11.87 7.12
CA ARG A 182 2.29 12.39 6.58
C ARG A 182 3.41 11.35 6.75
N ALA A 183 3.51 10.67 7.89
CA ALA A 183 4.52 9.63 8.11
C ALA A 183 4.36 8.42 7.18
N GLN A 184 3.12 7.99 6.92
CA GLN A 184 2.86 6.94 5.92
C GLN A 184 3.26 7.37 4.51
N LEU A 185 2.90 8.59 4.12
CA LEU A 185 3.22 9.14 2.80
C LEU A 185 4.73 9.33 2.64
N GLN A 186 5.40 9.88 3.65
CA GLN A 186 6.86 10.01 3.71
C GLN A 186 7.53 8.65 3.51
N ARG A 187 7.06 7.60 4.17
CA ARG A 187 7.63 6.26 4.04
C ARG A 187 7.59 5.76 2.59
N ILE A 188 6.43 5.79 1.93
CA ILE A 188 6.33 5.30 0.54
C ILE A 188 7.15 6.14 -0.44
N LEU A 189 7.27 7.45 -0.19
CA LEU A 189 8.06 8.35 -1.00
C LEU A 189 9.57 8.19 -0.74
N SER A 190 9.99 7.89 0.49
CA SER A 190 11.40 7.68 0.82
C SER A 190 11.98 6.38 0.25
N CYS A 191 11.11 5.47 -0.17
CA CYS A 191 11.49 4.15 -0.64
C CYS A 191 11.73 4.10 -2.15
N THR A 192 12.74 3.33 -2.54
CA THR A 192 12.95 2.85 -3.91
C THR A 192 12.33 1.48 -4.06
N LEU A 193 11.44 1.32 -5.05
CA LEU A 193 10.94 0.01 -5.49
C LEU A 193 12.03 -0.69 -6.29
N TYR A 194 12.20 -1.99 -6.12
CA TYR A 194 13.10 -2.81 -6.92
C TYR A 194 12.42 -4.10 -7.36
N PHE A 195 12.82 -4.59 -8.53
CA PHE A 195 12.45 -5.88 -9.06
C PHE A 195 13.71 -6.68 -9.41
N LEU A 196 13.80 -7.90 -8.89
CA LEU A 196 14.98 -8.75 -9.00
C LEU A 196 14.63 -10.05 -9.72
N GLU A 197 15.59 -10.55 -10.49
CA GLU A 197 15.68 -11.96 -10.86
C GLU A 197 16.69 -12.64 -9.93
N ILE A 198 16.36 -13.84 -9.48
CA ILE A 198 17.14 -14.61 -8.53
C ILE A 198 17.30 -16.01 -9.08
N GLN A 199 18.51 -16.36 -9.49
CA GLN A 199 18.86 -17.69 -9.92
C GLN A 199 19.25 -18.53 -8.71
N THR A 200 18.62 -19.68 -8.54
CA THR A 200 18.91 -20.64 -7.47
C THR A 200 19.21 -22.02 -8.02
N ASN A 201 19.72 -22.92 -7.17
CA ASN A 201 19.95 -24.31 -7.55
C ASN A 201 18.67 -25.08 -7.95
N ILE A 202 17.47 -24.55 -7.68
CA ILE A 202 16.19 -25.17 -8.04
C ILE A 202 15.39 -24.37 -9.10
N GLY A 203 16.02 -23.36 -9.70
CA GLY A 203 15.44 -22.53 -10.76
C GLY A 203 15.34 -21.05 -10.43
N THR A 204 14.63 -20.31 -11.28
CA THR A 204 14.51 -18.85 -11.21
C THR A 204 13.35 -18.42 -10.31
N LEU A 205 13.63 -17.44 -9.46
CA LEU A 205 12.64 -16.71 -8.68
C LEU A 205 12.70 -15.24 -9.04
N HIS A 206 11.60 -14.53 -8.81
CA HIS A 206 11.56 -13.08 -8.92
C HIS A 206 11.13 -12.48 -7.59
N LYS A 207 11.66 -11.31 -7.26
CA LYS A 207 11.31 -10.59 -6.02
C LYS A 207 10.93 -9.15 -6.33
N ILE A 208 9.79 -8.72 -5.81
CA ILE A 208 9.43 -7.29 -5.71
C ILE A 208 9.68 -6.81 -4.28
N GLY A 209 10.22 -5.62 -4.10
CA GLY A 209 10.35 -5.06 -2.77
C GLY A 209 10.66 -3.58 -2.77
N VAL A 210 10.68 -3.00 -1.58
CA VAL A 210 11.03 -1.60 -1.37
C VAL A 210 12.18 -1.47 -0.40
N THR A 211 12.99 -0.43 -0.55
CA THR A 211 14.08 -0.11 0.39
C THR A 211 14.23 1.41 0.52
N ALA A 212 14.43 1.88 1.76
CA ALA A 212 14.91 3.24 2.04
C ALA A 212 16.45 3.30 2.16
N ARG A 213 17.11 2.13 2.19
CA ARG A 213 18.57 1.95 2.22
C ARG A 213 19.12 1.77 0.81
N SER A 214 20.45 1.79 0.65
CA SER A 214 21.06 1.50 -0.65
C SER A 214 20.66 0.10 -1.13
N ILE A 215 20.49 -0.05 -2.45
CA ILE A 215 20.08 -1.33 -3.01
C ILE A 215 21.12 -2.42 -2.73
N GLN A 216 22.40 -2.07 -2.72
CA GLN A 216 23.51 -3.00 -2.44
C GLN A 216 23.41 -3.61 -1.04
N GLN A 217 23.15 -2.80 0.00
CA GLN A 217 22.94 -3.30 1.35
C GLN A 217 21.76 -4.27 1.40
N ARG A 218 20.67 -3.95 0.70
CA ARG A 218 19.48 -4.80 0.65
C ARG A 218 19.73 -6.12 -0.08
N LEU A 219 20.57 -6.13 -1.13
CA LEU A 219 20.92 -7.35 -1.85
C LEU A 219 21.71 -8.32 -0.96
N THR A 220 22.66 -7.83 -0.17
CA THR A 220 23.43 -8.67 0.77
C THR A 220 22.52 -9.34 1.81
N GLU A 221 21.52 -8.63 2.33
CA GLU A 221 20.52 -9.21 3.25
C GLU A 221 19.71 -10.31 2.56
N ILE A 222 19.24 -10.05 1.33
CA ILE A 222 18.43 -11.02 0.57
C ILE A 222 19.24 -12.26 0.26
N GLU A 223 20.50 -12.12 -0.14
CA GLU A 223 21.40 -13.23 -0.42
C GLU A 223 21.61 -14.09 0.84
N ALA A 224 21.91 -13.46 1.99
CA ALA A 224 22.07 -14.17 3.25
C ALA A 224 20.80 -14.94 3.66
N ASP A 225 19.63 -14.32 3.52
CA ASP A 225 18.33 -14.94 3.82
C ASP A 225 18.05 -16.15 2.90
N LEU A 226 18.45 -16.09 1.64
CA LEU A 226 18.18 -17.12 0.63
C LEU A 226 19.20 -18.25 0.62
N LEU A 227 20.44 -18.02 1.07
CA LEU A 227 21.44 -19.09 1.22
C LEU A 227 21.08 -20.11 2.31
N ILE A 228 20.12 -19.79 3.19
CA ILE A 228 19.60 -20.74 4.18
C ILE A 228 18.78 -21.87 3.50
N PRO A 229 17.74 -21.57 2.70
CA PRO A 229 17.01 -22.59 1.96
C PRO A 229 17.63 -23.02 0.62
N TYR A 230 18.59 -22.28 0.05
CA TYR A 230 19.18 -22.54 -1.26
C TYR A 230 20.71 -22.63 -1.21
N GLN A 231 21.29 -23.54 -1.99
CA GLN A 231 22.74 -23.75 -2.00
C GLN A 231 23.48 -22.69 -2.82
N THR A 232 22.85 -22.23 -3.90
CA THR A 232 23.39 -21.18 -4.76
C THR A 232 22.35 -20.09 -4.95
N VAL A 233 22.81 -18.85 -4.94
CA VAL A 233 21.99 -17.67 -5.13
C VAL A 233 22.80 -16.70 -5.99
N ALA A 234 22.25 -16.31 -7.14
CA ALA A 234 22.78 -15.21 -7.95
C ALA A 234 21.65 -14.22 -8.22
N ILE A 235 21.86 -12.95 -7.88
CA ILE A 235 20.82 -11.93 -7.91
C ILE A 235 21.14 -10.91 -9.01
N GLN A 236 20.17 -10.68 -9.90
CA GLN A 236 20.22 -9.62 -10.90
C GLN A 236 19.14 -8.59 -10.61
N ILE A 237 19.53 -7.31 -10.65
CA ILE A 237 18.57 -6.20 -10.59
C ILE A 237 17.97 -6.03 -11.99
N LEU A 238 16.66 -6.23 -12.12
CA LEU A 238 15.94 -5.99 -13.37
C LEU A 238 15.48 -4.54 -13.50
N GLY A 239 15.20 -3.88 -12.38
CA GLY A 239 14.84 -2.46 -12.36
C GLY A 239 14.72 -1.88 -10.96
N THR A 240 14.86 -0.56 -10.89
CA THR A 240 14.69 0.24 -9.66
C THR A 240 13.92 1.51 -9.99
N TRP A 241 12.95 1.86 -9.15
CA TRP A 241 12.11 3.04 -9.32
C TRP A 241 12.06 3.85 -8.02
N PRO A 242 12.82 4.95 -7.94
CA PRO A 242 12.79 5.85 -6.78
C PRO A 242 11.39 6.41 -6.52
N HIS A 243 11.06 6.61 -5.25
CA HIS A 243 9.79 7.18 -4.79
C HIS A 243 8.53 6.38 -5.21
N ARG A 244 8.68 5.11 -5.62
CA ARG A 244 7.58 4.21 -6.03
C ARG A 244 7.23 3.17 -4.99
N GLY A 245 7.46 3.45 -3.71
CA GLY A 245 7.13 2.52 -2.62
C GLY A 245 5.63 2.15 -2.56
N ASN A 246 4.76 2.96 -3.15
CA ASN A 246 3.32 2.73 -3.23
C ASN A 246 2.92 1.52 -4.09
N VAL A 247 3.79 1.08 -5.02
CA VAL A 247 3.46 0.06 -6.03
C VAL A 247 3.59 -1.37 -5.49
N GLU A 248 4.45 -1.61 -4.50
CA GLU A 248 4.81 -2.96 -4.04
C GLU A 248 3.58 -3.83 -3.68
N LEU A 249 2.67 -3.29 -2.87
CA LEU A 249 1.49 -4.02 -2.43
C LEU A 249 0.52 -4.27 -3.60
N TYR A 250 0.45 -3.35 -4.56
CA TYR A 250 -0.38 -3.54 -5.75
C TYR A 250 0.21 -4.61 -6.68
N PHE A 251 1.54 -4.66 -6.83
CA PHE A 251 2.22 -5.74 -7.54
C PHE A 251 1.88 -7.10 -6.91
N LYS A 252 1.99 -7.21 -5.58
CA LYS A 252 1.64 -8.44 -4.85
C LYS A 252 0.18 -8.83 -5.04
N HIS A 253 -0.74 -7.86 -5.10
CA HIS A 253 -2.15 -8.09 -5.36
C HIS A 253 -2.42 -8.56 -6.80
N ARG A 254 -1.83 -7.89 -7.80
CA ARG A 254 -1.95 -8.23 -9.23
C ARG A 254 -1.41 -9.63 -9.53
N TYR A 255 -0.20 -9.93 -9.07
CA TYR A 255 0.49 -11.19 -9.36
C TYR A 255 0.38 -12.25 -8.24
N HIS A 256 -0.62 -12.16 -7.36
CA HIS A 256 -0.77 -13.08 -6.24
C HIS A 256 -0.80 -14.56 -6.64
N ASN A 257 -1.30 -14.90 -7.84
CA ASN A 257 -1.33 -16.26 -8.37
C ASN A 257 0.07 -16.85 -8.65
N TYR A 258 1.07 -16.00 -8.85
CA TYR A 258 2.46 -16.40 -9.07
C TYR A 258 3.27 -16.41 -7.76
N ASN A 259 2.66 -16.06 -6.63
CA ASN A 259 3.36 -15.98 -5.35
C ASN A 259 3.97 -17.34 -4.98
N TYR A 260 5.27 -17.33 -4.72
CA TYR A 260 6.03 -18.48 -4.27
C TYR A 260 6.47 -18.25 -2.83
N ARG A 261 5.95 -19.07 -1.90
CA ARG A 261 6.22 -18.91 -0.48
C ARG A 261 7.56 -19.52 -0.09
N ILE A 262 8.41 -18.71 0.52
CA ILE A 262 9.64 -19.14 1.17
C ILE A 262 9.49 -18.83 2.66
N GLY A 263 9.14 -19.83 3.45
CA GLY A 263 8.77 -19.61 4.86
C GLY A 263 7.59 -18.65 5.01
N SER A 264 7.84 -17.48 5.61
CA SER A 264 6.85 -16.39 5.76
C SER A 264 6.96 -15.27 4.71
N LEU A 265 7.89 -15.39 3.77
CA LEU A 265 8.16 -14.36 2.77
C LEU A 265 7.10 -14.42 1.66
N THR A 266 6.51 -13.27 1.33
CA THR A 266 5.36 -13.13 0.40
C THR A 266 5.71 -12.32 -0.86
N GLU A 267 6.94 -11.85 -0.92
CA GLU A 267 7.49 -11.02 -1.99
C GLU A 267 8.15 -11.80 -3.14
N TYR A 268 8.18 -13.14 -3.07
CA TYR A 268 8.80 -13.98 -4.08
C TYR A 268 7.75 -14.57 -5.03
N PHE A 269 8.13 -14.72 -6.29
CA PHE A 269 7.26 -15.14 -7.38
C PHE A 269 7.96 -16.14 -8.29
N LYS A 270 7.19 -17.10 -8.81
CA LYS A 270 7.61 -17.99 -9.90
C LYS A 270 6.83 -17.65 -11.16
N PHE A 271 7.46 -16.89 -12.04
CA PHE A 271 6.94 -16.53 -13.35
C PHE A 271 7.46 -17.49 -14.43
N GLY A 272 6.65 -17.73 -15.47
CA GLY A 272 7.19 -18.20 -16.75
C GLY A 272 7.95 -17.08 -17.45
N ALA A 273 8.78 -17.41 -18.44
CA ALA A 273 9.60 -16.41 -19.15
C ALA A 273 8.74 -15.28 -19.76
N ALA A 274 7.58 -15.61 -20.34
CA ALA A 274 6.66 -14.62 -20.90
C ALA A 274 6.05 -13.73 -19.82
N ASP A 275 5.62 -14.29 -18.68
CA ASP A 275 5.01 -13.53 -17.59
C ASP A 275 6.01 -12.60 -16.90
N ALA A 276 7.26 -13.07 -16.71
CA ALA A 276 8.34 -12.28 -16.13
C ALA A 276 8.65 -11.05 -16.99
N ASN A 277 8.77 -11.26 -18.30
CA ASN A 277 9.00 -10.19 -19.26
C ASN A 277 7.82 -9.22 -19.32
N ALA A 278 6.59 -9.71 -19.26
CA ALA A 278 5.40 -8.86 -19.21
C ALA A 278 5.38 -8.00 -17.92
N ALA A 279 5.65 -8.60 -16.76
CA ALA A 279 5.69 -7.87 -15.49
C ALA A 279 6.81 -6.81 -15.46
N LEU A 280 8.00 -7.14 -15.96
CA LEU A 280 9.09 -6.18 -16.11
C LEU A 280 8.73 -5.05 -17.07
N HIS A 281 8.16 -5.38 -18.23
CA HIS A 281 7.75 -4.41 -19.23
C HIS A 281 6.72 -3.43 -18.65
N GLU A 282 5.68 -3.91 -17.96
CA GLU A 282 4.69 -3.04 -17.30
C GLU A 282 5.33 -2.11 -16.24
N LEU A 283 6.28 -2.61 -15.45
CA LEU A 283 7.00 -1.79 -14.49
C LEU A 283 7.85 -0.71 -15.20
N GLN A 284 8.47 -1.03 -16.33
CA GLN A 284 9.25 -0.09 -17.14
C GLN A 284 8.38 1.00 -17.80
N GLN A 285 7.08 0.74 -18.03
CA GLN A 285 6.14 1.76 -18.53
C GLN A 285 5.74 2.79 -17.46
N MET A 286 6.13 2.62 -16.20
CA MET A 286 5.91 3.65 -15.19
C MET A 286 6.78 4.86 -15.49
N LYS A 287 6.14 6.03 -15.57
CA LYS A 287 6.85 7.32 -15.61
C LYS A 287 7.69 7.49 -14.35
N ASP A 288 8.83 8.14 -14.45
CA ASP A 288 9.60 8.57 -13.28
C ASP A 288 8.73 9.41 -12.35
N LYS A 289 8.86 9.19 -11.04
CA LYS A 289 8.11 9.95 -10.05
C LYS A 289 8.77 11.30 -9.84
N ILE A 290 8.14 12.33 -10.41
CA ILE A 290 8.48 13.73 -10.11
C ILE A 290 7.72 14.12 -8.85
N LEU A 291 8.46 14.50 -7.80
CA LEU A 291 7.88 14.93 -6.54
C LEU A 291 7.33 16.36 -6.68
N SER A 292 6.09 16.55 -6.26
CA SER A 292 5.50 17.87 -6.10
C SER A 292 6.12 18.63 -4.93
N PRO A 293 5.99 19.97 -4.86
CA PRO A 293 6.50 20.74 -3.72
C PRO A 293 6.00 20.25 -2.36
N VAL A 294 4.74 19.80 -2.28
CA VAL A 294 4.14 19.24 -1.06
C VAL A 294 4.80 17.91 -0.68
N GLU A 295 5.13 17.07 -1.64
CA GLU A 295 5.82 15.79 -1.37
C GLU A 295 7.29 16.02 -0.96
N ILE A 296 7.95 17.02 -1.55
CA ILE A 296 9.31 17.43 -1.14
C ILE A 296 9.30 17.94 0.30
N ASP A 297 8.31 18.75 0.67
CA ASP A 297 8.11 19.22 2.05
C ASP A 297 7.95 18.05 3.03
N ILE A 298 7.10 17.08 2.70
CA ILE A 298 6.90 15.86 3.51
C ILE A 298 8.20 15.06 3.69
N LEU A 299 9.05 14.98 2.66
CA LEU A 299 10.33 14.26 2.79
C LEU A 299 11.32 14.99 3.69
N LYS A 300 11.30 16.33 3.70
CA LYS A 300 12.16 17.15 4.56
C LYS A 300 11.66 17.23 6.00
N ASP A 301 10.37 16.97 6.19
CA ASP A 301 9.71 17.07 7.49
C ASP A 301 10.25 16.02 8.47
N ASN A 302 10.80 16.48 9.59
CA ASN A 302 11.08 15.64 10.74
C ASN A 302 9.79 15.49 11.55
N ILE A 303 8.92 14.57 11.13
CA ILE A 303 7.62 14.35 11.77
C ILE A 303 7.84 13.82 13.19
N SER A 304 7.69 14.71 14.17
CA SER A 304 7.77 14.42 15.60
C SER A 304 6.46 14.82 16.27
N LEU A 305 5.97 13.96 17.16
CA LEU A 305 4.90 14.26 18.09
C LEU A 305 5.54 14.53 19.44
N SER A 306 5.65 15.81 19.81
CA SER A 306 5.98 16.19 21.17
C SER A 306 4.82 15.84 22.10
N GLN A 307 5.13 15.36 23.31
CA GLN A 307 4.14 15.29 24.38
C GLN A 307 3.50 16.67 24.53
N VAL A 308 2.23 16.80 24.17
CA VAL A 308 1.43 17.93 24.65
C VAL A 308 1.23 17.61 26.12
N ALA A 309 1.96 18.31 26.99
CA ALA A 309 1.76 18.24 28.43
C ALA A 309 0.25 18.40 28.69
N ILE A 310 -0.35 17.36 29.29
CA ILE A 310 -1.73 17.41 29.81
C ILE A 310 -1.68 18.19 31.12
#